data_AF-A0A3D0TI46-F1
#
_entry.id   AF-A0A3D0TI46-F1
#
_cell.length_a   1.000
_cell.length_b   1.000
_cell.length_c   1.000
_cell.angle_alpha   90.00
_cell.angle_beta   90.00
_cell.angle_gamma   90.00
#
_symmetry.space_group_name_H-M   'P 1'
#
loop_
_entity.id
_entity.type
_entity.pdbx_description
1 polymer ?
#
loop_
_entity_poly.entity_id
_entity_poly.type
_entity_poly.pdbx_seq_one_letter_code
_entity_poly.pdbx_strand_id
1 'polypeptide(L)'
;MQGDNSQENDVVFGDGRIDQKSMSNFVAHYPDSTLKFLMRKNLNGRPLPVGYEEIYSQWENRGLSRGRLKKYLFKLMEWKNFPDIPVHDVVNKIREHQYFLEIK
;
A
#
# COMPACT_ATOMS: atom_id res chain seq x y z
N MET A 1 -19.60 -8.41 -20.80
CA MET A 1 -18.18 -8.76 -20.68
C MET A 1 -17.53 -7.64 -19.88
N GLN A 2 -17.28 -7.84 -18.58
CA GLN A 2 -16.48 -6.87 -17.82
C GLN A 2 -15.04 -7.06 -18.28
N GLY A 3 -14.47 -6.05 -18.93
CA GLY A 3 -13.06 -6.05 -19.27
C GLY A 3 -12.22 -6.23 -18.01
N ASP A 4 -11.06 -6.87 -18.14
CA ASP A 4 -10.11 -6.94 -17.05
C ASP A 4 -9.53 -5.53 -16.79
N ASN A 5 -10.22 -4.73 -15.98
CA ASN A 5 -9.79 -3.40 -15.59
C ASN A 5 -8.61 -3.45 -14.57
N SER A 6 -7.86 -4.56 -14.52
CA SER A 6 -6.75 -4.77 -13.58
C SER A 6 -5.65 -3.73 -13.75
N GLN A 7 -5.32 -3.36 -14.99
CA GLN A 7 -4.35 -2.31 -15.30
C GLN A 7 -4.90 -0.91 -15.01
N GLU A 8 -6.17 -0.68 -15.36
CA GLU A 8 -6.83 0.62 -15.15
C GLU A 8 -6.93 0.96 -13.65
N ASN A 9 -7.29 -0.02 -12.82
CA ASN A 9 -7.45 0.16 -11.39
C ASN A 9 -6.13 0.11 -10.60
N ASP A 10 -4.99 -0.15 -11.25
CA ASP A 10 -3.69 -0.27 -10.57
C ASP A 10 -3.38 1.01 -9.78
N VAL A 11 -2.91 0.85 -8.54
CA VAL A 11 -2.68 1.99 -7.66
C VAL A 11 -1.57 2.89 -8.17
N VAL A 12 -0.45 2.32 -8.64
CA VAL A 12 0.77 3.07 -8.97
C VAL A 12 0.72 3.63 -10.38
N PHE A 13 0.18 2.87 -11.33
CA PHE A 13 0.25 3.14 -12.77
C PHE A 13 -1.12 3.33 -13.44
N GLY A 14 -2.21 3.00 -12.75
CA GLY A 14 -3.56 3.17 -13.30
C GLY A 14 -4.12 4.57 -13.09
N ASP A 15 -5.26 4.83 -13.70
CA ASP A 15 -6.05 6.07 -13.57
C ASP A 15 -7.49 5.82 -13.09
N GLY A 16 -7.93 4.55 -13.10
CA GLY A 16 -9.26 4.12 -12.71
C GLY A 16 -9.48 4.08 -11.20
N ARG A 17 -10.70 3.79 -10.78
CA ARG A 17 -11.09 3.75 -9.36
C ARG A 17 -10.39 2.58 -8.64
N ILE A 18 -9.77 2.87 -7.50
CA ILE A 18 -9.06 1.87 -6.68
C ILE A 18 -10.08 1.05 -5.88
N ASP A 19 -10.27 -0.18 -6.31
CA ASP A 19 -11.10 -1.20 -5.66
C ASP A 19 -10.33 -1.99 -4.58
N GLN A 20 -10.92 -3.06 -4.06
CA GLN A 20 -10.27 -3.87 -3.02
C GLN A 20 -9.14 -4.75 -3.57
N LYS A 21 -9.26 -5.22 -4.82
CA LYS A 21 -8.29 -6.11 -5.46
C LYS A 21 -7.00 -5.36 -5.78
N SER A 22 -7.11 -4.19 -6.40
CA SER A 22 -5.99 -3.27 -6.67
C SER A 22 -5.28 -2.82 -5.39
N MET A 23 -6.02 -2.48 -4.33
CA MET A 23 -5.40 -2.16 -3.02
C MET A 23 -4.66 -3.37 -2.42
N SER A 24 -5.21 -4.58 -2.53
CA SER A 24 -4.53 -5.81 -2.10
C SER A 24 -3.22 -6.01 -2.85
N ASN A 25 -3.27 -5.90 -4.19
CA ASN A 25 -2.10 -6.02 -5.06
C ASN A 25 -1.05 -4.95 -4.74
N PHE A 26 -1.47 -3.73 -4.42
CA PHE A 26 -0.57 -2.65 -4.04
C PHE A 26 0.24 -2.98 -2.77
N VAL A 27 -0.40 -3.55 -1.75
CA VAL A 27 0.31 -3.98 -0.52
C VAL A 27 1.27 -5.13 -0.79
N ALA A 28 0.89 -6.07 -1.66
CA ALA A 28 1.71 -7.22 -1.99
C ALA A 28 2.98 -6.83 -2.76
N HIS A 29 2.84 -6.00 -3.80
CA HIS A 29 3.93 -5.70 -4.73
C HIS A 29 4.69 -4.41 -4.39
N TYR A 30 4.08 -3.49 -3.62
CA TYR A 30 4.68 -2.20 -3.25
C TYR A 30 4.60 -1.91 -1.75
N PRO A 31 5.17 -2.77 -0.88
CA PRO A 31 5.14 -2.58 0.57
C PRO A 31 5.82 -1.28 1.03
N ASP A 32 6.89 -0.85 0.36
CA ASP A 32 7.57 0.43 0.61
C ASP A 32 6.64 1.61 0.37
N SER A 33 5.98 1.64 -0.78
CA SER A 33 5.04 2.71 -1.15
C SER A 33 3.81 2.69 -0.24
N THR A 34 3.34 1.50 0.15
CA THR A 34 2.29 1.31 1.14
C THR A 34 2.64 2.01 2.44
N LEU A 35 3.82 1.74 3.01
CA LEU A 35 4.23 2.37 4.27
C LEU A 35 4.51 3.86 4.12
N LYS A 36 5.15 4.30 3.03
CA LYS A 36 5.38 5.73 2.77
C LYS A 36 4.07 6.52 2.69
N PHE A 37 3.06 5.99 1.98
CA PHE A 37 1.73 6.62 1.89
C PHE A 37 1.01 6.64 3.24
N LEU A 38 1.07 5.53 3.98
CA LEU A 38 0.46 5.44 5.32
C LEU A 38 1.10 6.41 6.31
N MET A 39 2.42 6.57 6.28
CA MET A 39 3.18 7.36 7.26
C MET A 39 3.37 8.82 6.85
N ARG A 40 3.21 9.13 5.55
CA ARG A 40 3.56 10.42 4.94
C ARG A 40 5.01 10.84 5.22
N LYS A 41 5.91 9.84 5.22
CA LYS A 41 7.35 9.98 5.45
C LYS A 41 8.12 8.94 4.66
N ASN A 42 9.38 9.19 4.41
CA ASN A 42 10.29 8.19 3.86
C ASN A 42 10.59 7.10 4.91
N LEU A 43 11.08 5.93 4.48
CA LEU A 43 11.28 4.77 5.37
C LEU A 43 12.36 5.00 6.45
N ASN A 44 13.24 5.97 6.23
CA ASN A 44 14.24 6.43 7.21
C ASN A 44 13.71 7.56 8.12
N GLY A 45 12.41 7.85 8.09
CA GLY A 45 11.77 8.89 8.91
C GLY A 45 11.93 10.32 8.40
N ARG A 46 12.71 10.53 7.33
CA ARG A 46 12.86 11.86 6.70
C ARG A 46 11.57 12.28 5.96
N PRO A 47 11.40 13.57 5.65
CA PRO A 47 10.32 14.03 4.79
C PRO A 47 10.29 13.30 3.44
N LEU A 48 9.11 13.25 2.84
CA LEU A 48 8.95 12.74 1.48
C LEU A 48 9.65 13.66 0.47
N PRO A 49 10.16 13.11 -0.66
CA PRO A 49 10.64 13.93 -1.77
C PRO A 49 9.55 14.84 -2.34
N VAL A 50 9.95 15.95 -2.96
CA VAL A 50 9.04 16.85 -3.69
C VAL A 50 8.28 16.06 -4.78
N GLY A 51 6.98 16.35 -4.95
CA GLY A 51 6.10 15.68 -5.91
C GLY A 51 5.32 14.47 -5.36
N TYR A 52 5.75 13.87 -4.25
CA TYR A 52 5.04 12.73 -3.65
C TYR A 52 3.63 13.09 -3.17
N GLU A 53 3.42 14.32 -2.68
CA GLU A 53 2.09 14.76 -2.23
C GLU A 53 1.08 14.79 -3.39
N GLU A 54 1.52 15.14 -4.61
CA GLU A 54 0.67 15.14 -5.79
C GLU A 54 0.29 13.71 -6.20
N ILE A 55 1.26 12.80 -6.22
CA ILE A 55 1.02 11.37 -6.47
C ILE A 55 0.00 10.82 -5.46
N TYR A 56 0.18 11.15 -4.18
CA TYR A 56 -0.71 10.67 -3.12
C TYR A 56 -2.11 11.28 -3.18
N SER A 57 -2.22 12.54 -3.57
CA SER A 57 -3.50 13.18 -3.86
C SER A 57 -4.24 12.47 -5.00
N GLN A 58 -3.55 12.06 -6.06
CA GLN A 58 -4.15 11.28 -7.15
C GLN A 58 -4.68 9.93 -6.65
N TRP A 59 -3.93 9.20 -5.83
CA TRP A 59 -4.40 7.95 -5.23
C TRP A 59 -5.63 8.15 -4.34
N GLU A 60 -5.64 9.23 -3.55
CA GLU A 60 -6.77 9.58 -2.68
C GLU A 60 -8.02 9.93 -3.49
N ASN A 61 -7.89 10.72 -4.56
CA ASN A 61 -8.98 11.05 -5.48
C ASN A 61 -9.55 9.81 -6.18
N ARG A 62 -8.71 8.79 -6.41
CA ARG A 62 -9.12 7.50 -6.99
C ARG A 62 -9.71 6.53 -5.97
N GLY A 63 -9.77 6.89 -4.68
CA GLY A 63 -10.47 6.14 -3.63
C GLY A 63 -9.59 5.36 -2.65
N LEU A 64 -8.27 5.58 -2.66
CA LEU A 64 -7.35 5.01 -1.68
C LEU A 64 -7.14 5.98 -0.51
N SER A 65 -7.80 5.74 0.62
CA SER A 65 -7.54 6.50 1.85
C SER A 65 -6.55 5.80 2.78
N ARG A 66 -5.78 6.58 3.55
CA ARG A 66 -4.86 6.05 4.57
C ARG A 66 -5.57 5.16 5.59
N GLY A 67 -6.79 5.53 6.01
CA GLY A 67 -7.58 4.75 6.96
C GLY A 67 -7.99 3.38 6.41
N ARG A 68 -8.44 3.33 5.15
CA ARG A 68 -8.82 2.09 4.46
C ARG A 68 -7.61 1.18 4.28
N LEU A 69 -6.50 1.74 3.82
CA LEU A 69 -5.25 0.99 3.65
C LEU A 69 -4.70 0.47 4.99
N LYS A 70 -4.71 1.29 6.05
CA LYS A 70 -4.26 0.89 7.38
C LYS A 70 -5.10 -0.27 7.92
N LYS A 71 -6.42 -0.19 7.80
CA LYS A 71 -7.34 -1.26 8.23
C LYS A 71 -7.08 -2.56 7.48
N TYR A 72 -6.85 -2.47 6.17
CA TYR A 72 -6.52 -3.64 5.35
C TYR A 72 -5.18 -4.27 5.77
N LEU A 73 -4.12 -3.46 5.88
CA LEU A 73 -2.80 -3.93 6.28
C LEU A 73 -2.81 -4.59 7.66
N PHE A 74 -3.50 -4.01 8.64
CA PHE A 74 -3.61 -4.60 9.99
C PHE A 74 -4.35 -5.92 9.97
N LYS A 75 -5.42 -6.04 9.18
CA LYS A 75 -6.15 -7.30 9.03
C LYS A 75 -5.28 -8.36 8.35
N LEU A 76 -4.59 -8.01 7.27
CA LEU A 76 -3.71 -8.91 6.53
C LEU A 76 -2.59 -9.46 7.43
N MET A 77 -1.91 -8.57 8.15
CA MET A 77 -0.76 -8.92 8.99
C MET A 77 -1.15 -9.43 10.39
N GLU A 78 -2.44 -9.52 10.68
CA GLU A 78 -2.98 -9.87 12.01
C GLU A 78 -2.44 -8.98 13.15
N TRP A 79 -2.20 -7.71 12.85
CA TRP A 79 -1.63 -6.75 13.79
C TRP A 79 -2.71 -6.07 14.65
N LYS A 80 -2.51 -6.09 15.97
CA LYS A 80 -3.30 -5.29 16.92
C LYS A 80 -2.83 -3.83 16.96
N ASN A 81 -1.52 -3.64 16.91
CA ASN A 81 -0.84 -2.34 16.91
C ASN A 81 0.20 -2.32 15.79
N PHE A 82 0.62 -1.13 15.38
CA PHE A 82 1.74 -1.04 14.44
C PHE A 82 3.02 -1.58 15.11
N PRO A 83 3.84 -2.39 14.43
CA PRO A 83 5.05 -2.95 15.03
C PRO A 83 6.01 -1.85 15.52
N ASP A 84 6.54 -2.02 16.73
CA ASP A 84 7.56 -1.13 17.30
C ASP A 84 8.96 -1.59 16.87
N ILE A 85 9.21 -1.51 15.56
CA ILE A 85 10.48 -1.82 14.92
C ILE A 85 10.74 -0.77 13.82
N PRO A 86 11.99 -0.62 13.34
CA PRO A 86 12.28 0.25 12.21
C PRO A 86 11.38 -0.03 11.00
N VAL A 87 10.93 1.04 10.31
CA VAL A 87 9.96 0.92 9.20
C VAL A 87 10.47 0.02 8.08
N HIS A 88 11.78 -0.01 7.82
CA HIS A 88 12.36 -0.91 6.82
C HIS A 88 12.21 -2.40 7.21
N ASP A 89 12.25 -2.72 8.50
CA ASP A 89 11.98 -4.09 8.98
C ASP A 89 10.49 -4.43 8.87
N VAL A 90 9.60 -3.44 9.01
CA VAL A 90 8.17 -3.62 8.73
C VAL A 90 7.93 -3.95 7.26
N VAL A 91 8.65 -3.33 6.33
CA VAL A 91 8.60 -3.69 4.89
C VAL A 91 8.94 -5.17 4.70
N ASN A 92 10.03 -5.64 5.32
CA ASN A 92 10.47 -7.03 5.21
C ASN A 92 9.41 -7.99 5.75
N LYS A 93 8.81 -7.69 6.91
CA LYS A 93 7.70 -8.49 7.45
C LYS A 93 6.52 -8.61 6.50
N ILE A 94 6.14 -7.53 5.80
CA ILE A 94 5.06 -7.56 4.81
C ILE A 94 5.44 -8.47 3.64
N ARG A 95 6.68 -8.35 3.11
CA ARG A 95 7.18 -9.19 2.01
C ARG A 95 7.19 -10.68 2.39
N GLU A 96 7.71 -11.00 3.58
CA GLU A 96 7.73 -12.37 4.10
C GLU A 96 6.33 -12.95 4.20
N HIS A 97 5.37 -12.19 4.76
CA HIS A 97 3.99 -12.64 4.88
C HIS A 97 3.34 -12.91 3.52
N GLN A 98 3.58 -12.04 2.53
CA GLN A 98 3.07 -12.25 1.17
C GLN A 98 3.67 -13.50 0.51
N TYR A 99 4.98 -13.71 0.65
CA TYR A 99 5.64 -14.93 0.17
C TYR A 99 5.02 -16.20 0.77
N PHE A 100 4.67 -16.19 2.07
CA PHE A 100 3.97 -17.31 2.70
C PHE A 100 2.53 -17.52 2.19
N LEU A 101 1.86 -16.48 1.71
CA LEU A 101 0.53 -16.58 1.12
C LEU A 101 0.57 -17.13 -0.31
N GLU A 102 1.60 -16.81 -1.10
CA GLU A 102 1.74 -17.24 -2.50
C GLU A 102 2.11 -18.73 -2.64
N ILE A 103 2.69 -19.34 -1.61
CA ILE A 103 3.12 -20.76 -1.62
C ILE A 103 2.04 -21.71 -1.06
N LYS A 104 0.93 -21.16 -0.54
CA LYS A 104 -0.22 -21.94 -0.06
C LYS A 104 -1.28 -22.08 -1.16
#